data_AF-A0A1F1I7E1-F1
#
_entry.id   AF-A0A1F1I7E1-F1
#
_cell.length_a   1.000
_cell.length_b   1.000
_cell.length_c   1.000
_cell.angle_alpha   90.00
_cell.angle_beta   90.00
_cell.angle_gamma   90.00
#
_symmetry.space_group_name_H-M   'P 1'
#
loop_
_entity.id
_entity.type
_entity.pdbx_description
1 polymer ?
#
loop_
_entity_poly.entity_id
_entity_poly.type
_entity_poly.pdbx_seq_one_letter_code
_entity_poly.pdbx_strand_id
1 'polypeptide(L)'
;MAVYIDPPVWPAHGTVFSHLVSDASLEELHAFAEATGITRRAFDLDHYDVPAHRYDELIAAGAVPVSGRDLTRRLTRSGLRVPSRRRPKRRDPMLLRRWENLFAAGPAADPAAVEELGRDLLARWSQPHRHYHAPDHLLAVLEAVDRLRTDGEELGPHPRAVPLAAWFHDAVYDADPSRPAGQDEEDSARLAEDLLSAPPLAVPDAEIAETARLVRLTARHRPDEEDSAGAALSDADLEVLGRDPEAYEAYVALVRKDFAHVAEPDWRRGRSAVLDDLLATERLYTTASGRRRWEQAARANLTRERDLLR
;
A
#
# COMPACT_ATOMS: atom_id res chain seq x y z
N MET A 1 27.86 1.36 -11.82
CA MET A 1 26.55 1.90 -11.42
C MET A 1 26.78 3.30 -10.86
N ALA A 2 25.78 4.19 -10.92
CA ALA A 2 26.01 5.63 -10.78
C ALA A 2 25.03 6.26 -9.80
N VAL A 3 25.58 7.05 -8.87
CA VAL A 3 24.82 7.92 -7.99
C VAL A 3 24.69 9.30 -8.66
N TYR A 4 23.51 9.89 -8.63
CA TYR A 4 23.18 11.14 -9.31
C TYR A 4 22.90 12.26 -8.31
N ILE A 5 23.30 13.48 -8.64
CA ILE A 5 23.08 14.68 -7.81
C ILE A 5 22.52 15.83 -8.64
N ASP A 6 21.51 16.55 -8.14
CA ASP A 6 21.01 17.79 -8.77
C ASP A 6 21.72 19.04 -8.22
N PRO A 7 21.71 20.18 -8.95
CA PRO A 7 22.29 21.41 -8.43
C PRO A 7 21.59 21.88 -7.14
N PRO A 8 22.32 22.51 -6.20
CA PRO A 8 21.73 22.95 -4.95
C PRO A 8 20.79 24.15 -5.17
N VAL A 9 19.49 23.87 -5.26
CA VAL A 9 18.46 24.88 -5.53
C VAL A 9 17.34 24.91 -4.49
N TRP A 10 17.32 23.96 -3.56
CA TRP A 10 16.22 23.77 -2.61
C TRP A 10 16.50 24.48 -1.27
N PRO A 11 15.81 25.59 -0.95
CA PRO A 11 16.14 26.37 0.25
C PRO A 11 15.62 25.71 1.53
N ALA A 12 16.51 25.48 2.49
CA ALA A 12 16.17 25.01 3.84
C ALA A 12 17.30 25.36 4.83
N HIS A 13 16.99 25.48 6.12
CA HIS A 13 18.00 25.63 7.19
C HIS A 13 19.09 26.70 6.94
N GLY A 14 18.77 27.79 6.26
CA GLY A 14 19.72 28.87 5.95
C GLY A 14 20.71 28.56 4.82
N THR A 15 20.49 27.51 4.03
CA THR A 15 21.28 27.17 2.84
C THR A 15 20.38 26.63 1.73
N VAL A 16 20.99 26.18 0.63
CA VAL A 16 20.33 25.43 -0.44
C VAL A 16 20.86 23.99 -0.47
N PHE A 17 19.97 23.06 -0.81
CA PHE A 17 20.22 21.63 -0.81
C PHE A 17 20.13 21.07 -2.22
N SER A 18 20.95 20.05 -2.45
CA SER A 18 20.89 19.10 -3.56
C SER A 18 20.23 17.81 -3.07
N HIS A 19 19.71 17.02 -3.99
CA HIS A 19 19.24 15.67 -3.76
C HIS A 19 20.21 14.69 -4.40
N LEU A 20 20.58 13.66 -3.65
CA LEU A 20 21.44 12.58 -4.09
C LEU A 20 20.63 11.27 -4.18
N VAL A 21 20.66 10.60 -5.33
CA VAL A 21 19.86 9.40 -5.61
C VAL A 21 20.66 8.30 -6.30
N SER A 22 20.20 7.06 -6.17
CA SER A 22 20.56 5.97 -7.09
C SER A 22 19.35 5.65 -7.96
N ASP A 23 19.58 5.22 -9.20
CA ASP A 23 18.55 4.60 -10.06
C ASP A 23 18.67 3.06 -10.10
N ALA A 24 19.55 2.47 -9.28
CA ALA A 24 19.77 1.03 -9.18
C ALA A 24 19.28 0.45 -7.85
N SER A 25 19.72 0.99 -6.70
CA SER A 25 19.29 0.51 -5.39
C SER A 25 19.54 1.50 -4.25
N LEU A 26 18.78 1.40 -3.17
CA LEU A 26 19.06 2.16 -1.94
C LEU A 26 20.38 1.72 -1.30
N GLU A 27 20.76 0.45 -1.43
CA GLU A 27 22.04 -0.07 -0.91
C GLU A 27 23.23 0.66 -1.55
N GLU A 28 23.21 0.86 -2.87
CA GLU A 28 24.23 1.63 -3.57
C GLU A 28 24.26 3.08 -3.05
N LEU A 29 23.09 3.72 -2.98
CA LEU A 29 22.98 5.10 -2.49
C LEU A 29 23.53 5.23 -1.07
N HIS A 30 23.25 4.26 -0.22
CA HIS A 30 23.73 4.20 1.15
C HIS A 30 25.24 3.98 1.25
N ALA A 31 25.79 3.06 0.44
CA ALA A 31 27.22 2.80 0.40
C ALA A 31 27.99 4.04 -0.05
N PHE A 32 27.48 4.75 -1.06
CA PHE A 32 28.08 6.01 -1.53
C PHE A 32 27.99 7.11 -0.46
N ALA A 33 26.84 7.26 0.19
CA ALA A 33 26.66 8.22 1.27
C ALA A 33 27.61 7.96 2.45
N GLU A 34 27.79 6.69 2.83
CA GLU A 34 28.72 6.29 3.89
C GLU A 34 30.17 6.56 3.51
N ALA A 35 30.59 6.17 2.30
CA ALA A 35 31.95 6.40 1.80
C ALA A 35 32.32 7.89 1.70
N THR A 36 31.33 8.75 1.53
CA THR A 36 31.50 10.22 1.49
C THR A 36 31.17 10.89 2.83
N GLY A 37 30.85 10.15 3.90
CA GLY A 37 30.58 10.73 5.22
C GLY A 37 29.27 11.52 5.31
N ILE A 38 28.30 11.28 4.43
CA ILE A 38 26.93 11.76 4.57
C ILE A 38 26.21 10.89 5.60
N THR A 39 25.67 11.52 6.64
CA THR A 39 24.99 10.78 7.73
C THR A 39 23.63 10.24 7.28
N ARG A 40 23.22 9.10 7.84
CA ARG A 40 21.88 8.51 7.65
C ARG A 40 20.71 9.43 8.01
N ARG A 41 20.93 10.47 8.81
CA ARG A 41 19.90 11.46 9.16
C ARG A 41 19.47 12.33 7.99
N ALA A 42 20.32 12.47 6.97
CA ALA A 42 20.02 13.20 5.75
C ALA A 42 19.25 12.36 4.73
N PHE A 43 19.02 11.07 4.99
CA PHE A 43 18.24 10.21 4.11
C PHE A 43 16.74 10.41 4.32
N ASP A 44 16.02 10.68 3.25
CA ASP A 44 14.56 10.85 3.24
C ASP A 44 13.91 9.85 2.28
N LEU A 45 13.92 8.57 2.71
CA LEU A 45 13.28 7.40 2.11
C LEU A 45 13.80 6.94 0.74
N ASP A 46 14.13 7.87 -0.16
CA ASP A 46 14.56 7.57 -1.54
C ASP A 46 15.70 8.44 -2.06
N HIS A 47 16.14 9.42 -1.26
CA HIS A 47 17.25 10.29 -1.59
C HIS A 47 17.94 10.79 -0.31
N TYR A 48 19.13 11.38 -0.45
CA TYR A 48 19.74 12.19 0.59
C TYR A 48 19.61 13.67 0.28
N ASP A 49 19.28 14.47 1.30
CA ASP A 49 19.39 15.93 1.28
C ASP A 49 20.83 16.35 1.57
N VAL A 50 21.49 16.95 0.58
CA VAL A 50 22.90 17.32 0.64
C VAL A 50 23.04 18.84 0.63
N PRO A 51 23.66 19.47 1.66
CA PRO A 51 23.84 20.92 1.67
C PRO A 51 24.84 21.37 0.58
N ALA A 52 24.65 22.56 0.03
CA ALA A 52 25.42 23.10 -1.10
C ALA A 52 26.95 22.94 -0.99
N HIS A 53 27.52 23.13 0.20
CA HIS A 53 28.97 23.06 0.40
C HIS A 53 29.58 21.66 0.16
N ARG A 54 28.75 20.60 0.09
CA ARG A 54 29.18 19.23 -0.22
C ARG A 54 29.06 18.88 -1.70
N TYR A 55 28.41 19.72 -2.53
CA TYR A 55 28.07 19.39 -3.92
C TYR A 55 29.31 19.03 -4.76
N ASP A 56 30.32 19.90 -4.78
CA ASP A 56 31.54 19.69 -5.57
C ASP A 56 32.36 18.49 -5.06
N GLU A 57 32.35 18.25 -3.74
CA GLU A 57 33.02 17.10 -3.12
C GLU A 57 32.40 15.77 -3.57
N LEU A 58 31.07 15.70 -3.63
CA LEU A 58 30.37 14.48 -4.05
C LEU A 58 30.56 14.21 -5.56
N ILE A 59 30.63 15.26 -6.38
CA ILE A 59 30.99 15.11 -7.79
C ILE A 59 32.41 14.56 -7.91
N ALA A 60 33.37 15.11 -7.15
CA ALA A 60 34.74 14.62 -7.13
C ALA A 60 34.82 13.15 -6.65
N ALA A 61 33.92 12.73 -5.77
CA ALA A 61 33.78 11.35 -5.30
C ALA A 61 33.05 10.41 -6.29
N GLY A 62 32.56 10.93 -7.43
CA GLY A 62 31.95 10.14 -8.50
C GLY A 62 30.44 10.26 -8.65
N ALA A 63 29.78 11.17 -7.92
CA ALA A 63 28.37 11.50 -8.19
C ALA A 63 28.24 12.19 -9.56
N VAL A 64 27.27 11.76 -10.35
CA VAL A 64 27.02 12.29 -11.69
C VAL A 64 26.04 13.46 -11.61
N PRO A 65 26.45 14.69 -11.93
CA PRO A 65 25.56 15.84 -11.91
C PRO A 65 24.51 15.74 -13.02
N VAL A 66 23.24 15.96 -12.67
CA VAL A 66 22.09 15.94 -13.59
C VAL A 66 21.11 17.05 -13.24
N SER A 67 20.20 17.43 -14.15
CA SER A 67 19.14 18.37 -13.77
C SER A 67 18.17 17.73 -12.77
N GLY A 68 17.52 18.52 -11.91
CA GLY A 68 16.49 17.99 -10.99
C GLY A 68 15.34 17.28 -11.71
N ARG A 69 15.02 17.70 -12.95
CA ARG A 69 14.04 17.02 -13.81
C ARG A 69 14.51 15.63 -14.23
N ASP A 70 15.77 15.50 -14.64
CA ASP A 70 16.35 14.23 -15.04
C ASP A 70 16.54 13.30 -13.84
N LEU A 71 16.95 13.84 -12.70
CA LEU A 71 17.05 13.14 -11.43
C LEU A 71 15.71 12.52 -11.03
N THR A 72 14.64 13.32 -11.03
CA THR A 72 13.28 12.85 -10.72
C THR A 72 12.82 11.78 -11.70
N ARG A 73 13.09 11.95 -13.00
CA ARG A 73 12.73 10.97 -14.04
C ARG A 73 13.45 9.63 -13.80
N ARG A 74 14.74 9.65 -13.51
CA ARG A 74 15.54 8.44 -13.20
C ARG A 74 15.03 7.74 -11.96
N LEU A 75 14.85 8.48 -10.87
CA LEU A 75 14.35 7.94 -9.61
C LEU A 75 12.93 7.37 -9.73
N THR A 76 12.10 7.95 -10.59
CA THR A 76 10.76 7.41 -10.87
C THR A 76 10.88 6.09 -11.63
N ARG A 77 11.67 6.06 -12.73
CA ARG A 77 11.88 4.87 -13.57
C ARG A 77 12.62 3.72 -12.88
N SER A 78 13.33 4.00 -11.79
CA SER A 78 13.96 2.97 -10.98
C SER A 78 13.00 2.29 -10.02
N GLY A 79 11.76 2.79 -9.90
CA GLY A 79 10.81 2.34 -8.89
C GLY A 79 11.18 2.72 -7.45
N LEU A 80 12.30 3.42 -7.22
CA LEU A 80 12.76 3.79 -5.88
C LEU A 80 12.05 5.04 -5.33
N ARG A 81 11.45 5.87 -6.19
CA ARG A 81 10.73 7.08 -5.77
C ARG A 81 9.59 6.74 -4.80
N VAL A 82 9.58 7.40 -3.65
CA VAL A 82 8.46 7.46 -2.69
C VAL A 82 7.74 8.81 -2.81
N PRO A 83 6.61 8.89 -3.56
CA PRO A 83 5.87 10.12 -3.74
C PRO A 83 5.44 10.75 -2.41
N SER A 84 5.41 12.08 -2.33
CA SER A 84 5.06 12.82 -1.10
C SER A 84 3.77 12.34 -0.43
N ARG A 85 2.74 11.99 -1.20
CA ARG A 85 1.45 11.45 -0.71
C ARG A 85 1.56 10.09 -0.01
N ARG A 86 2.57 9.28 -0.32
CA ARG A 86 2.86 7.98 0.32
C ARG A 86 3.81 8.12 1.51
N ARG A 87 4.40 9.30 1.71
CA ARG A 87 5.27 9.53 2.86
C ARG A 87 4.43 9.54 4.14
N PRO A 88 4.84 8.84 5.21
CA PRO A 88 4.06 8.74 6.46
C PRO A 88 3.58 10.08 6.99
N LYS A 89 4.45 11.11 6.99
CA LYS A 89 4.15 12.49 7.43
C LYS A 89 2.95 13.14 6.71
N ARG A 90 2.59 12.69 5.51
CA ARG A 90 1.45 13.19 4.72
C ARG A 90 0.30 12.20 4.69
N ARG A 91 0.62 10.92 4.51
CA ARG A 91 -0.34 9.82 4.39
C ARG A 91 -1.11 9.59 5.69
N ASP A 92 -0.40 9.51 6.81
CA ASP A 92 -0.98 9.07 8.08
C ASP A 92 -2.05 10.05 8.60
N PRO A 93 -1.82 11.39 8.60
CA PRO A 93 -2.88 12.33 8.93
C PRO A 93 -4.06 12.31 7.95
N MET A 94 -3.81 12.01 6.67
CA MET A 94 -4.88 11.87 5.68
C MET A 94 -5.73 10.64 5.94
N LEU A 95 -5.12 9.49 6.24
CA LEU A 95 -5.82 8.27 6.63
C LEU A 95 -6.65 8.50 7.89
N LEU A 96 -6.08 9.07 8.95
CA LEU A 96 -6.83 9.36 10.19
C LEU A 96 -8.03 10.27 9.95
N ARG A 97 -7.90 11.30 9.10
CA ARG A 97 -9.07 12.12 8.69
C ARG A 97 -10.13 11.33 7.94
N ARG A 98 -9.72 10.42 7.04
CA ARG A 98 -10.67 9.52 6.34
C ARG A 98 -11.40 8.62 7.33
N TRP A 99 -10.70 8.11 8.34
CA TRP A 99 -11.28 7.32 9.42
C TRP A 99 -12.29 8.12 10.25
N GLU A 100 -11.90 9.29 10.77
CA GLU A 100 -12.78 10.17 11.55
C GLU A 100 -14.06 10.53 10.77
N ASN A 101 -13.94 10.77 9.46
CA ASN A 101 -15.07 11.08 8.60
C ASN A 101 -16.10 9.93 8.47
N LEU A 102 -15.73 8.68 8.74
CA LEU A 102 -16.69 7.56 8.77
C LEU A 102 -17.71 7.71 9.92
N PHE A 103 -17.34 8.43 10.98
CA PHE A 103 -18.17 8.64 12.16
C PHE A 103 -18.89 10.00 12.14
N ALA A 104 -18.53 10.91 11.23
CA ALA A 104 -19.07 12.26 11.17
C ALA A 104 -20.58 12.33 10.82
N ALA A 105 -21.10 11.34 10.09
CA ALA A 105 -22.51 11.29 9.64
C ALA A 105 -23.37 10.25 10.39
N GLY A 106 -22.80 9.55 11.39
CA GLY A 106 -23.45 8.47 12.11
C GLY A 106 -24.06 8.87 13.46
N PRO A 107 -24.49 7.90 14.29
CA PRO A 107 -24.80 8.12 15.69
C PRO A 107 -23.64 8.84 16.41
N ALA A 108 -23.94 9.57 17.48
CA ALA A 108 -22.96 10.38 18.21
C ALA A 108 -21.92 9.47 18.93
N ALA A 109 -20.91 9.03 18.18
CA ALA A 109 -19.73 8.37 18.70
C ALA A 109 -18.88 9.38 19.50
N ASP A 110 -18.20 8.89 20.53
CA ASP A 110 -17.19 9.65 21.26
C ASP A 110 -15.99 9.93 20.33
N PRO A 111 -15.69 11.20 20.00
CA PRO A 111 -14.57 11.54 19.14
C PRO A 111 -13.22 11.00 19.64
N ALA A 112 -13.02 10.93 20.96
CA ALA A 112 -11.78 10.42 21.53
C ALA A 112 -11.61 8.92 21.28
N ALA A 113 -12.70 8.14 21.42
CA ALA A 113 -12.69 6.70 21.12
C ALA A 113 -12.47 6.42 19.63
N VAL A 114 -13.08 7.22 18.75
CA VAL A 114 -12.86 7.14 17.30
C VAL A 114 -11.40 7.43 16.96
N GLU A 115 -10.84 8.51 17.50
CA GLU A 115 -9.46 8.92 17.28
C GLU A 115 -8.46 7.87 17.80
N GLU A 116 -8.71 7.29 18.98
CA GLU A 116 -7.90 6.22 19.56
C GLU A 116 -7.90 4.95 18.70
N LEU A 117 -9.07 4.47 18.29
CA LEU A 117 -9.18 3.28 17.44
C LEU A 117 -8.52 3.49 16.07
N GLY A 118 -8.69 4.67 15.46
CA GLY A 118 -8.04 4.99 14.19
C GLY A 118 -6.51 4.95 14.28
N ARG A 119 -5.95 5.40 15.40
CA ARG A 119 -4.50 5.31 15.66
C ARG A 119 -4.05 3.88 15.92
N ASP A 120 -4.80 3.09 16.68
CA ASP A 120 -4.49 1.68 16.93
C ASP A 120 -4.43 0.91 15.60
N LEU A 121 -5.46 1.05 14.76
CA LEU A 121 -5.48 0.43 13.44
C LEU A 121 -4.30 0.88 12.59
N LEU A 122 -4.02 2.17 12.51
CA LEU A 122 -2.86 2.66 11.75
C LEU A 122 -1.52 2.12 12.28
N ALA A 123 -1.39 1.93 13.59
CA ALA A 123 -0.21 1.32 14.18
C ALA A 123 -0.05 -0.15 13.77
N ARG A 124 -1.16 -0.91 13.70
CA ARG A 124 -1.16 -2.29 13.18
C ARG A 124 -0.71 -2.35 11.74
N TRP A 125 -1.29 -1.51 10.88
CA TRP A 125 -0.88 -1.39 9.48
C TRP A 125 0.60 -0.98 9.33
N SER A 126 1.16 -0.26 10.31
CA SER A 126 2.54 0.26 10.28
C SER A 126 3.58 -0.66 10.92
N GLN A 127 3.23 -1.93 11.23
CA GLN A 127 4.19 -2.86 11.82
C GLN A 127 5.41 -3.09 10.89
N PRO A 128 6.64 -3.20 11.42
CA PRO A 128 7.86 -3.17 10.60
C PRO A 128 8.03 -4.31 9.59
N HIS A 129 7.36 -5.44 9.79
CA HIS A 129 7.41 -6.60 8.88
C HIS A 129 6.49 -6.44 7.66
N ARG A 130 5.65 -5.41 7.64
CA ARG A 130 4.72 -5.12 6.55
C ARG A 130 5.37 -4.20 5.51
N HIS A 131 5.41 -4.64 4.27
CA HIS A 131 5.91 -3.88 3.13
C HIS A 131 4.82 -3.63 2.09
N TYR A 132 4.13 -4.67 1.61
CA TYR A 132 2.95 -4.47 0.75
C TYR A 132 1.72 -4.20 1.60
N HIS A 133 1.42 -5.07 2.56
CA HIS A 133 0.25 -4.97 3.46
C HIS A 133 0.47 -3.93 4.58
N ALA A 134 0.85 -2.73 4.15
CA ALA A 134 1.23 -1.55 4.92
C ALA A 134 0.23 -0.40 4.63
N PRO A 135 0.32 0.79 5.27
CA PRO A 135 -0.75 1.79 5.13
C PRO A 135 -0.87 2.41 3.72
N ASP A 136 0.12 2.20 2.85
CA ASP A 136 0.01 2.54 1.42
C ASP A 136 -1.02 1.65 0.69
N HIS A 137 -1.15 0.38 1.07
CA HIS A 137 -2.18 -0.53 0.56
C HIS A 137 -3.56 -0.09 1.04
N LEU A 138 -3.73 0.11 2.35
CA LEU A 138 -4.98 0.64 2.91
C LEU A 138 -5.46 1.91 2.18
N LEU A 139 -4.55 2.87 1.94
CA LEU A 139 -4.88 4.07 1.19
C LEU A 139 -5.34 3.73 -0.24
N ALA A 140 -4.65 2.83 -0.93
CA ALA A 140 -4.99 2.43 -2.28
C ALA A 140 -6.38 1.77 -2.36
N VAL A 141 -6.72 0.88 -1.42
CA VAL A 141 -8.05 0.26 -1.33
C VAL A 141 -9.13 1.33 -1.12
N LEU A 142 -8.93 2.23 -0.16
CA LEU A 142 -9.88 3.32 0.12
C LEU A 142 -10.08 4.25 -1.10
N GLU A 143 -9.01 4.57 -1.83
CA GLU A 143 -9.09 5.36 -3.08
C GLU A 143 -9.78 4.58 -4.21
N ALA A 144 -9.57 3.26 -4.29
CA ALA A 144 -10.24 2.42 -5.28
C ALA A 144 -11.75 2.31 -5.00
N VAL A 145 -12.17 2.16 -3.73
CA VAL A 145 -13.57 2.24 -3.32
C VAL A 145 -14.19 3.58 -3.73
N ASP A 146 -13.51 4.71 -3.49
CA ASP A 146 -13.99 6.03 -3.90
C ASP A 146 -14.16 6.15 -5.43
N ARG A 147 -13.24 5.58 -6.20
CA ARG A 147 -13.31 5.55 -7.68
C ARG A 147 -14.50 4.73 -8.16
N LEU A 148 -14.69 3.52 -7.62
CA LEU A 148 -15.82 2.66 -7.97
C LEU A 148 -17.16 3.35 -7.65
N ARG A 149 -17.27 3.95 -6.46
CA ARG A 149 -18.46 4.72 -6.07
C ARG A 149 -18.71 5.93 -6.98
N THR A 150 -17.66 6.63 -7.38
CA THR A 150 -17.76 7.79 -8.29
C THR A 150 -18.21 7.35 -9.70
N ASP A 151 -17.84 6.15 -10.13
CA ASP A 151 -18.29 5.54 -11.38
C ASP A 151 -19.72 4.97 -11.30
N GLY A 152 -20.37 5.06 -10.14
CA GLY A 152 -21.76 4.66 -9.92
C GLY A 152 -21.96 3.25 -9.38
N GLU A 153 -20.90 2.57 -8.92
CA GLU A 153 -21.05 1.27 -8.25
C GLU A 153 -21.68 1.44 -6.85
N GLU A 154 -22.59 0.55 -6.51
CA GLU A 154 -23.27 0.54 -5.21
C GLU A 154 -22.42 -0.16 -4.14
N LEU A 155 -22.52 0.32 -2.89
CA LEU A 155 -21.80 -0.26 -1.74
C LEU A 155 -22.73 -1.05 -0.82
N GLY A 156 -23.85 -1.53 -1.36
CA GLY A 156 -24.86 -2.29 -0.63
C GLY A 156 -25.65 -1.46 0.39
N PRO A 157 -26.46 -2.12 1.24
CA PRO A 157 -27.35 -1.46 2.19
C PRO A 157 -26.63 -0.78 3.36
N HIS A 158 -25.38 -1.18 3.63
CA HIS A 158 -24.52 -0.62 4.67
C HIS A 158 -23.25 -0.02 4.06
N PRO A 159 -23.34 1.10 3.31
CA PRO A 159 -22.21 1.61 2.51
C PRO A 159 -20.99 2.01 3.35
N ARG A 160 -21.16 2.29 4.65
CA ARG A 160 -20.06 2.56 5.58
C ARG A 160 -19.30 1.29 5.99
N ALA A 161 -19.90 0.11 5.90
CA ALA A 161 -19.24 -1.15 6.20
C ALA A 161 -18.09 -1.45 5.23
N VAL A 162 -18.16 -1.01 3.96
CA VAL A 162 -17.09 -1.19 2.97
C VAL A 162 -15.78 -0.50 3.37
N PRO A 163 -15.74 0.82 3.64
CA PRO A 163 -14.51 1.46 4.10
C PRO A 163 -14.10 1.01 5.51
N LEU A 164 -15.03 0.64 6.41
CA LEU A 164 -14.66 0.00 7.68
C LEU A 164 -13.92 -1.32 7.41
N ALA A 165 -14.45 -2.18 6.55
CA ALA A 165 -13.82 -3.44 6.19
C ALA A 165 -12.45 -3.23 5.53
N ALA A 166 -12.30 -2.20 4.69
CA ALA A 166 -10.99 -1.82 4.14
C ALA A 166 -9.96 -1.51 5.25
N TRP A 167 -10.36 -0.84 6.34
CA TRP A 167 -9.48 -0.60 7.50
C TRP A 167 -9.13 -1.87 8.28
N PHE A 168 -10.04 -2.85 8.31
CA PHE A 168 -9.87 -4.05 9.11
C PHE A 168 -9.26 -5.23 8.37
N HIS A 169 -9.36 -5.34 7.03
CA HIS A 169 -9.10 -6.62 6.35
C HIS A 169 -7.71 -7.24 6.56
N ASP A 170 -6.66 -6.40 6.66
CA ASP A 170 -5.31 -6.83 7.07
C ASP A 170 -4.88 -6.25 8.42
N ALA A 171 -5.81 -5.82 9.28
CA ALA A 171 -5.46 -5.25 10.59
C ALA A 171 -4.73 -6.29 11.47
N VAL A 172 -5.00 -7.58 11.25
CA VAL A 172 -4.14 -8.71 11.61
C VAL A 172 -3.46 -9.23 10.35
N TYR A 173 -2.14 -9.39 10.37
CA TYR A 173 -1.35 -9.91 9.25
C TYR A 173 -0.04 -10.49 9.78
N ASP A 174 -0.03 -11.80 9.95
CA ASP A 174 1.15 -12.55 10.38
C ASP A 174 1.91 -13.10 9.16
N ALA A 175 1.23 -13.28 8.02
CA ALA A 175 1.79 -13.86 6.80
C ALA A 175 2.49 -15.21 7.04
N ASP A 176 1.96 -15.99 7.98
CA ASP A 176 2.49 -17.29 8.37
C ASP A 176 1.86 -18.39 7.50
N PRO A 177 2.60 -18.96 6.53
CA PRO A 177 2.06 -19.99 5.63
C PRO A 177 1.75 -21.32 6.35
N SER A 178 2.13 -21.47 7.62
CA SER A 178 1.76 -22.64 8.44
C SER A 178 0.35 -22.55 9.02
N ARG A 179 -0.25 -21.36 9.05
CA ARG A 179 -1.63 -21.15 9.50
C ARG A 179 -2.63 -21.54 8.40
N PRO A 180 -3.88 -21.87 8.76
CA PRO A 180 -4.93 -22.11 7.78
C PRO A 180 -5.11 -20.93 6.81
N ALA A 181 -5.36 -21.22 5.54
CA ALA A 181 -5.62 -20.17 4.54
C ALA A 181 -6.89 -19.38 4.89
N GLY A 182 -6.80 -18.06 4.99
CA GLY A 182 -7.91 -17.20 5.44
C GLY A 182 -7.88 -16.86 6.94
N GLN A 183 -6.86 -17.30 7.69
CA GLN A 183 -6.83 -17.10 9.14
C GLN A 183 -6.55 -15.65 9.54
N ASP A 184 -5.70 -14.94 8.81
CA ASP A 184 -5.42 -13.52 9.09
C ASP A 184 -6.70 -12.68 8.86
N GLU A 185 -7.48 -13.01 7.82
CA GLU A 185 -8.78 -12.40 7.52
C GLU A 185 -9.84 -12.74 8.58
N GLU A 186 -9.89 -13.99 9.06
CA GLU A 186 -10.78 -14.37 10.16
C GLU A 186 -10.44 -13.64 11.47
N ASP A 187 -9.16 -13.53 11.80
CA ASP A 187 -8.70 -12.81 13.00
C ASP A 187 -8.98 -11.30 12.88
N SER A 188 -8.76 -10.72 11.70
CA SER A 188 -9.12 -9.35 11.36
C SER A 188 -10.63 -9.10 11.46
N ALA A 189 -11.47 -10.05 11.03
CA ALA A 189 -12.92 -9.95 11.15
C ALA A 189 -13.37 -9.98 12.61
N ARG A 190 -12.80 -10.87 13.43
CA ARG A 190 -13.07 -10.92 14.87
C ARG A 190 -12.62 -9.65 15.58
N LEU A 191 -11.45 -9.13 15.19
CA LEU A 191 -10.97 -7.85 15.69
C LEU A 191 -11.96 -6.71 15.36
N ALA A 192 -12.56 -6.73 14.16
CA ALA A 192 -13.60 -5.78 13.78
C ALA A 192 -14.86 -5.91 14.65
N GLU A 193 -15.34 -7.14 14.85
CA GLU A 193 -16.49 -7.43 15.73
C GLU A 193 -16.25 -6.92 17.15
N ASP A 194 -15.09 -7.25 17.73
CA ASP A 194 -14.72 -6.88 19.09
C ASP A 194 -14.57 -5.35 19.23
N LEU A 195 -13.77 -4.71 18.37
CA LEU A 195 -13.45 -3.29 18.53
C LEU A 195 -14.62 -2.37 18.16
N LEU A 196 -15.38 -2.67 17.10
CA LEU A 196 -16.51 -1.83 16.68
C LEU A 196 -17.72 -1.95 17.62
N SER A 197 -17.84 -3.05 18.37
CA SER A 197 -18.90 -3.23 19.39
C SER A 197 -18.73 -2.33 20.62
N ALA A 198 -17.59 -1.65 20.76
CA ALA A 198 -17.35 -0.74 21.88
C ALA A 198 -18.44 0.34 21.94
N PRO A 199 -19.18 0.48 23.06
CA PRO A 199 -20.29 1.42 23.18
C PRO A 199 -19.96 2.87 22.79
N PRO A 200 -18.76 3.42 23.08
CA PRO A 200 -18.40 4.77 22.67
C PRO A 200 -18.36 4.99 21.15
N LEU A 201 -18.21 3.95 20.33
CA LEU A 201 -18.18 4.08 18.86
C LEU A 201 -19.57 4.13 18.24
N ALA A 202 -20.59 3.66 18.95
CA ALA A 202 -21.99 3.68 18.53
C ALA A 202 -22.23 3.14 17.10
N VAL A 203 -21.49 2.09 16.71
CA VAL A 203 -21.68 1.41 15.41
C VAL A 203 -22.83 0.42 15.54
N PRO A 204 -23.86 0.47 14.66
CA PRO A 204 -24.96 -0.48 14.71
C PRO A 204 -24.52 -1.93 14.45
N ASP A 205 -25.10 -2.89 15.18
CA ASP A 205 -24.77 -4.32 15.05
C ASP A 205 -24.82 -4.85 13.60
N ALA A 206 -25.78 -4.38 12.80
CA ALA A 206 -25.89 -4.76 11.39
C ALA A 206 -24.69 -4.28 10.55
N GLU A 207 -24.16 -3.08 10.84
CA GLU A 207 -22.96 -2.57 10.17
C GLU A 207 -21.69 -3.30 10.65
N ILE A 208 -21.63 -3.69 11.92
CA ILE A 208 -20.52 -4.50 12.47
C ILE A 208 -20.50 -5.87 11.79
N ALA A 209 -21.65 -6.54 11.73
CA ALA A 209 -21.79 -7.84 11.10
C ALA A 209 -21.42 -7.78 9.60
N GLU A 210 -21.87 -6.75 8.88
CA GLU A 210 -21.51 -6.57 7.48
C GLU A 210 -20.02 -6.28 7.30
N THR A 211 -19.42 -5.45 8.15
CA THR A 211 -17.98 -5.16 8.14
C THR A 211 -17.17 -6.46 8.30
N ALA A 212 -17.52 -7.28 9.28
CA ALA A 212 -16.83 -8.54 9.55
C ALA A 212 -17.04 -9.57 8.42
N ARG A 213 -18.24 -9.63 7.82
CA ARG A 213 -18.52 -10.48 6.65
C ARG A 213 -17.64 -10.07 5.46
N LEU A 214 -17.56 -8.77 5.18
CA LEU A 214 -16.74 -8.22 4.10
C LEU A 214 -15.25 -8.47 4.33
N VAL A 215 -14.75 -8.36 5.55
CA VAL A 215 -13.37 -8.74 5.89
C VAL A 215 -13.13 -10.22 5.62
N ARG A 216 -14.01 -11.13 6.06
CA ARG A 216 -13.86 -12.57 5.75
C ARG A 216 -13.87 -12.86 4.26
N LEU A 217 -14.62 -12.08 3.47
CA LEU A 217 -14.72 -12.24 2.03
C LEU A 217 -13.39 -11.97 1.31
N THR A 218 -12.53 -11.09 1.83
CA THR A 218 -11.21 -10.81 1.25
C THR A 218 -10.26 -12.01 1.32
N ALA A 219 -10.60 -13.07 2.06
CA ALA A 219 -9.81 -14.29 2.05
C ALA A 219 -9.84 -15.01 0.69
N ARG A 220 -10.87 -14.76 -0.13
CA ARG A 220 -11.08 -15.44 -1.42
C ARG A 220 -11.44 -14.50 -2.58
N HIS A 221 -11.91 -13.29 -2.28
CA HIS A 221 -12.34 -12.28 -3.28
C HIS A 221 -13.39 -12.81 -4.27
N ARG A 222 -14.32 -13.64 -3.78
CA ARG A 222 -15.39 -14.25 -4.59
C ARG A 222 -16.76 -13.86 -4.02
N PRO A 223 -17.18 -12.59 -4.19
CA PRO A 223 -18.54 -12.17 -3.86
C PRO A 223 -19.58 -12.91 -4.69
N ASP A 224 -20.77 -13.06 -4.14
CA ASP A 224 -21.94 -13.50 -4.90
C ASP A 224 -22.37 -12.43 -5.92
N GLU A 225 -23.10 -12.82 -6.98
CA GLU A 225 -23.47 -11.91 -8.08
C GLU A 225 -24.27 -10.67 -7.62
N GLU A 226 -25.04 -10.80 -6.55
CA GLU A 226 -25.88 -9.73 -5.98
C GLU A 226 -25.18 -8.97 -4.83
N ASP A 227 -23.96 -9.37 -4.44
CA ASP A 227 -23.21 -8.75 -3.35
C ASP A 227 -22.40 -7.53 -3.82
N SER A 228 -23.08 -6.41 -4.00
CA SER A 228 -22.46 -5.16 -4.46
C SER A 228 -21.37 -4.65 -3.51
N ALA A 229 -21.55 -4.79 -2.20
CA ALA A 229 -20.58 -4.38 -1.19
C ALA A 229 -19.30 -5.24 -1.26
N GLY A 230 -19.47 -6.56 -1.35
CA GLY A 230 -18.39 -7.51 -1.52
C GLY A 230 -17.66 -7.35 -2.85
N ALA A 231 -18.39 -7.08 -3.93
CA ALA A 231 -17.83 -6.75 -5.23
C ALA A 231 -16.96 -5.49 -5.17
N ALA A 232 -17.46 -4.42 -4.55
CA ALA A 232 -16.71 -3.17 -4.43
C ALA A 232 -15.43 -3.33 -3.59
N LEU A 233 -15.50 -4.03 -2.44
CA LEU A 233 -14.31 -4.26 -1.61
C LEU A 233 -13.30 -5.17 -2.30
N SER A 234 -13.76 -6.29 -2.87
CA SER A 234 -12.87 -7.25 -3.54
C SER A 234 -12.16 -6.62 -4.74
N ASP A 235 -12.88 -5.86 -5.57
CA ASP A 235 -12.30 -5.17 -6.71
C ASP A 235 -11.31 -4.08 -6.28
N ALA A 236 -11.62 -3.36 -5.19
CA ALA A 236 -10.76 -2.32 -4.65
C ALA A 236 -9.45 -2.89 -4.07
N ASP A 237 -9.53 -4.03 -3.39
CA ASP A 237 -8.36 -4.72 -2.84
C ASP A 237 -7.47 -5.32 -3.94
N LEU A 238 -8.08 -5.89 -4.97
CA LEU A 238 -7.40 -6.43 -6.15
C LEU A 238 -6.99 -5.37 -7.18
N GLU A 239 -7.24 -4.08 -6.95
CA GLU A 239 -6.92 -2.99 -7.89
C GLU A 239 -5.46 -3.00 -8.32
N VAL A 240 -4.56 -3.37 -7.41
CA VAL A 240 -3.11 -3.40 -7.64
C VAL A 240 -2.74 -4.25 -8.85
N LEU A 241 -3.51 -5.30 -9.13
CA LEU A 241 -3.21 -6.24 -10.22
C LEU A 241 -3.33 -5.54 -11.57
N GLY A 242 -4.28 -4.61 -11.71
CA GLY A 242 -4.54 -3.85 -12.94
C GLY A 242 -3.70 -2.60 -13.12
N ARG A 243 -2.67 -2.37 -12.30
CA ARG A 243 -1.74 -1.24 -12.47
C ARG A 243 -0.85 -1.42 -13.69
N ASP A 244 -0.20 -0.34 -14.10
CA ASP A 244 0.83 -0.43 -15.15
C ASP A 244 1.96 -1.40 -14.74
N PRO A 245 2.69 -1.99 -15.71
CA PRO A 245 3.65 -3.06 -15.42
C PRO A 245 4.74 -2.69 -14.41
N GLU A 246 5.21 -1.44 -14.41
CA GLU A 246 6.26 -0.99 -13.48
C GLU A 246 5.72 -0.93 -12.04
N ALA A 247 4.52 -0.38 -11.87
CA ALA A 247 3.84 -0.38 -10.57
C ALA A 247 3.46 -1.79 -10.08
N TYR A 248 3.13 -2.70 -11.00
CA TYR A 248 2.88 -4.11 -10.67
C TYR A 248 4.16 -4.84 -10.23
N GLU A 249 5.28 -4.65 -10.92
CA GLU A 249 6.57 -5.22 -10.53
C GLU A 249 7.02 -4.72 -9.14
N ALA A 250 6.80 -3.43 -8.85
CA ALA A 250 7.04 -2.88 -7.52
C ALA A 250 6.14 -3.53 -6.45
N TYR A 251 4.88 -3.80 -6.77
CA TYR A 251 3.96 -4.56 -5.90
C TYR A 251 4.50 -5.96 -5.60
N VAL A 252 4.89 -6.73 -6.63
CA VAL A 252 5.44 -8.08 -6.46
C VAL A 252 6.70 -8.05 -5.59
N ALA A 253 7.57 -7.06 -5.77
CA ALA A 253 8.76 -6.90 -4.95
C ALA A 253 8.45 -6.60 -3.48
N LEU A 254 7.41 -5.82 -3.18
CA LEU A 254 6.96 -5.56 -1.81
C LEU A 254 6.35 -6.82 -1.17
N VAL A 255 5.51 -7.53 -1.91
CA VAL A 255 4.96 -8.82 -1.46
C VAL A 255 6.08 -9.83 -1.19
N ARG A 256 7.12 -9.91 -2.04
CA ARG A 256 8.27 -10.78 -1.78
C ARG A 256 8.96 -10.45 -0.45
N LYS A 257 9.02 -9.18 -0.06
CA LYS A 257 9.59 -8.75 1.22
C LYS A 257 8.73 -9.17 2.41
N ASP A 258 7.40 -9.11 2.29
CA ASP A 258 6.48 -9.61 3.34
C ASP A 258 6.73 -11.09 3.65
N PHE A 259 7.15 -11.86 2.64
CA PHE A 259 7.46 -13.28 2.76
C PHE A 259 8.95 -13.58 2.79
N ALA A 260 9.81 -12.63 3.18
CA ALA A 260 11.27 -12.83 3.21
C ALA A 260 11.72 -14.02 4.09
N HIS A 261 10.91 -14.41 5.08
CA HIS A 261 11.10 -15.60 5.92
C HIS A 261 10.83 -16.92 5.20
N VAL A 262 10.09 -16.90 4.09
CA VAL A 262 9.75 -18.09 3.30
C VAL A 262 10.86 -18.37 2.28
N ALA A 263 11.34 -19.63 2.29
CA ALA A 263 12.36 -20.09 1.37
C ALA A 263 11.92 -19.94 -0.10
N GLU A 264 12.85 -19.54 -0.97
CA GLU A 264 12.56 -19.21 -2.37
C GLU A 264 11.79 -20.30 -3.14
N PRO A 265 12.13 -21.61 -3.03
CA PRO A 265 11.36 -22.65 -3.72
C PRO A 265 9.91 -22.72 -3.25
N ASP A 266 9.65 -22.48 -1.96
CA ASP A 266 8.31 -22.57 -1.36
C ASP A 266 7.49 -21.34 -1.70
N TRP A 267 8.13 -20.16 -1.66
CA TRP A 267 7.56 -18.90 -2.14
C TRP A 267 7.10 -19.00 -3.60
N ARG A 268 7.97 -19.46 -4.51
CA ARG A 268 7.63 -19.59 -5.93
C ARG A 268 6.44 -20.53 -6.15
N ARG A 269 6.37 -21.66 -5.43
CA ARG A 269 5.26 -22.61 -5.52
C ARG A 269 3.96 -21.99 -5.00
N GLY A 270 3.98 -21.39 -3.82
CA GLY A 270 2.81 -20.74 -3.22
C GLY A 270 2.29 -19.59 -4.08
N ARG A 271 3.19 -18.70 -4.51
CA ARG A 271 2.84 -17.57 -5.37
C ARG A 271 2.28 -18.02 -6.71
N SER A 272 2.88 -19.02 -7.36
CA SER A 272 2.35 -19.57 -8.62
C SER A 272 0.95 -20.14 -8.45
N ALA A 273 0.65 -20.81 -7.33
CA ALA A 273 -0.68 -21.32 -7.04
C ALA A 273 -1.72 -20.20 -6.87
N VAL A 274 -1.37 -19.09 -6.21
CA VAL A 274 -2.24 -17.90 -6.10
C VAL A 274 -2.51 -17.30 -7.48
N LEU A 275 -1.47 -17.14 -8.31
CA LEU A 275 -1.63 -16.60 -9.66
C LEU A 275 -2.48 -17.51 -10.56
N ASP A 276 -2.29 -18.83 -10.45
CA ASP A 276 -3.07 -19.81 -11.22
C ASP A 276 -4.55 -19.82 -10.76
N ASP A 277 -4.85 -19.69 -9.46
CA ASP A 277 -6.22 -19.58 -8.96
C ASP A 277 -6.90 -18.29 -9.43
N LEU A 278 -6.20 -17.14 -9.36
CA LEU A 278 -6.70 -15.86 -9.88
C LEU A 278 -6.95 -15.94 -11.39
N LEU A 279 -6.03 -16.51 -12.17
CA LEU A 279 -6.20 -16.63 -13.62
C LEU A 279 -7.30 -17.62 -14.02
N ALA A 280 -7.65 -18.57 -13.15
CA ALA A 280 -8.72 -19.54 -13.37
C ALA A 280 -10.12 -18.93 -13.20
N THR A 281 -10.26 -17.76 -12.56
CA THR A 281 -11.56 -17.09 -12.46
C THR A 281 -11.99 -16.52 -13.82
N GLU A 282 -13.28 -16.60 -14.13
CA GLU A 282 -13.84 -15.99 -15.36
C GLU A 282 -13.63 -14.47 -15.36
N ARG A 283 -13.74 -13.85 -14.19
CA ARG A 283 -13.62 -12.40 -13.98
C ARG A 283 -12.82 -12.18 -12.70
N LEU A 284 -11.74 -11.40 -12.81
CA LEU A 284 -10.98 -10.95 -11.64
C LEU A 284 -11.75 -9.85 -10.90
N TYR A 285 -12.46 -9.01 -11.64
CA TYR A 285 -13.25 -7.90 -11.11
C TYR A 285 -14.75 -8.14 -11.30
N THR A 286 -15.53 -7.97 -10.24
CA THR A 286 -16.98 -8.23 -10.19
C THR A 286 -17.81 -6.99 -10.54
N THR A 287 -17.35 -5.80 -10.20
CA THR A 287 -18.03 -4.55 -10.57
C THR A 287 -17.87 -4.27 -12.08
N ALA A 288 -18.83 -3.57 -12.67
CA ALA A 288 -18.74 -3.22 -14.09
C ALA A 288 -17.55 -2.27 -14.34
N SER A 289 -17.32 -1.33 -13.43
CA SER A 289 -16.26 -0.33 -13.52
C SER A 289 -14.88 -0.91 -13.23
N GLY A 290 -14.74 -1.82 -12.26
CA GLY A 290 -13.51 -2.56 -12.01
C GLY A 290 -13.05 -3.34 -13.23
N ARG A 291 -13.98 -4.08 -13.87
CA ARG A 291 -13.66 -4.80 -15.13
C ARG A 291 -13.13 -3.90 -16.23
N ARG A 292 -13.82 -2.78 -16.48
CA ARG A 292 -13.42 -1.84 -17.55
C ARG A 292 -12.05 -1.23 -17.28
N ARG A 293 -11.70 -1.01 -16.01
CA ARG A 293 -10.45 -0.33 -15.61
C ARG A 293 -9.25 -1.28 -15.57
N TRP A 294 -9.42 -2.47 -15.03
CA TRP A 294 -8.30 -3.25 -14.50
C TRP A 294 -8.15 -4.65 -15.09
N GLU A 295 -9.23 -5.29 -15.58
CA GLU A 295 -9.23 -6.71 -15.95
C GLU A 295 -8.13 -7.07 -16.98
N GLN A 296 -8.05 -6.31 -18.08
CA GLN A 296 -7.11 -6.61 -19.15
C GLN A 296 -5.65 -6.48 -18.67
N ALA A 297 -5.34 -5.40 -17.95
CA ALA A 297 -4.01 -5.15 -17.41
C ALA A 297 -3.64 -6.21 -16.35
N ALA A 298 -4.58 -6.55 -15.46
CA ALA A 298 -4.39 -7.55 -14.42
C ALA A 298 -4.05 -8.92 -15.01
N ARG A 299 -4.83 -9.39 -16.00
CA ARG A 299 -4.53 -10.68 -16.65
C ARG A 299 -3.16 -10.70 -17.33
N ALA A 300 -2.78 -9.60 -17.98
CA ALA A 300 -1.46 -9.50 -18.61
C ALA A 300 -0.32 -9.52 -17.57
N ASN A 301 -0.49 -8.84 -16.44
CA ASN A 301 0.49 -8.80 -15.36
C ASN A 301 0.61 -10.17 -14.66
N LEU A 302 -0.51 -10.78 -14.24
CA LEU A 302 -0.56 -12.09 -13.61
C LEU A 302 0.07 -13.18 -14.50
N THR A 303 -0.25 -13.18 -15.80
CA THR A 303 0.30 -14.13 -16.78
C THR A 303 1.82 -14.00 -16.87
N ARG A 304 2.32 -12.76 -16.97
CA ARG A 304 3.75 -12.48 -17.06
C ARG A 304 4.48 -12.93 -15.79
N GLU A 305 3.94 -12.60 -14.62
CA GLU A 305 4.54 -13.02 -13.34
C GLU A 305 4.59 -14.55 -13.23
N ARG A 306 3.48 -15.23 -13.53
CA ARG A 306 3.40 -16.69 -13.50
C ARG A 306 4.46 -17.32 -14.41
N ASP A 307 4.66 -16.78 -15.61
CA ASP A 307 5.64 -17.30 -16.56
C ASP A 307 7.09 -17.08 -16.10
N LEU A 308 7.36 -16.06 -15.28
CA LEU A 308 8.67 -15.82 -14.65
C LEU A 308 8.91 -16.73 -13.42
N LEU A 309 7.85 -17.26 -12.81
CA LEU A 309 7.92 -18.13 -11.64
C LEU A 309 8.06 -19.63 -11.99
N ARG A 310 7.70 -20.02 -13.22
CA ARG A 310 7.94 -21.36 -13.78
C ARG A 310 9.38 -21.54 -14.25
#